data_AF-A0AAJ7FDL8-F1
#
_entry.id   AF-A0AAJ7FDL8-F1
#
_cell.length_a   1.000
_cell.length_b   1.000
_cell.length_c   1.000
_cell.angle_alpha   90.00
_cell.angle_beta   90.00
_cell.angle_gamma   90.00
#
_symmetry.space_group_name_H-M   'P 1'
#
loop_
_entity.id
_entity.type
_entity.pdbx_description
1 polymer ?
#
loop_
_entity_poly.entity_id
_entity_poly.type
_entity_poly.pdbx_seq_one_letter_code
_entity_poly.pdbx_strand_id
1 'polypeptide(L)'
;MMPGRPPVPASVPENPLGLSWHDSAWIPMLNSSNIMDYFSERSNPFYDRTCNNEIVKMQRLNTDQLTNMTGSEYILLHVQEPILYVIRKQHRHSATQVTPLADYYIIAGVVYQAPDLASVVNSRLLSTVHHLQSAFEEASSCSRYHPSKGYSWDLKNGKALTAKKEVPVREEPSSLFQRQRVDMLLAELTRKFPLPVPKPIQTITEPSVEIKQEIKTEKKDMKPPPEKKPRIN
;
A
#
# COMPACT_ATOMS: atom_id res chain seq x y z
N MET A 1 30.20 29.87 27.60
CA MET A 1 29.37 30.48 26.52
C MET A 1 29.35 29.49 25.38
N MET A 2 28.23 28.78 25.18
CA MET A 2 28.11 27.78 24.11
C MET A 2 27.89 28.49 22.77
N PRO A 3 28.57 28.10 21.68
CA PRO A 3 28.36 28.70 20.37
C PRO A 3 26.95 28.34 19.86
N GLY A 4 26.23 29.36 19.41
CA GLY A 4 24.84 29.27 18.98
C GLY A 4 24.65 28.32 17.80
N ARG A 5 23.62 27.49 17.91
CA ARG A 5 23.07 26.70 16.80
C ARG A 5 22.65 27.67 15.69
N PRO A 6 23.14 27.52 14.45
CA PRO A 6 22.70 28.37 13.36
C PRO A 6 21.20 28.16 13.11
N PRO A 7 20.46 29.22 12.76
CA PRO A 7 19.04 29.11 12.45
C PRO A 7 18.86 28.23 11.23
N VAL A 8 18.03 27.19 11.37
CA VAL A 8 17.61 26.34 10.25
C VAL A 8 16.82 27.24 9.29
N PRO A 9 17.16 27.29 7.98
CA PRO A 9 16.43 28.11 7.04
C PRO A 9 14.97 27.67 7.01
N ALA A 10 14.07 28.64 7.12
CA ALA A 10 12.64 28.46 6.94
C ALA A 10 12.35 27.93 5.53
N SER A 11 11.36 27.04 5.45
CA SER A 11 10.84 26.37 4.25
C SER A 11 11.89 25.62 3.43
N VAL A 12 12.22 24.40 3.85
CA VAL A 12 12.52 23.35 2.86
C VAL A 12 11.28 23.28 1.96
N PRO A 13 11.41 23.42 0.62
CA PRO A 13 10.26 23.21 -0.26
C PRO A 13 9.69 21.84 0.08
N GLU A 14 8.41 21.79 0.49
CA GLU A 14 7.75 20.53 0.81
C GLU A 14 7.98 19.57 -0.35
N ASN A 15 8.57 18.41 -0.05
CA ASN A 15 8.91 17.43 -1.07
C ASN A 15 7.58 16.98 -1.73
N PRO A 16 7.34 17.31 -3.00
CA PRO A 16 6.05 17.06 -3.63
C PRO A 16 5.79 15.57 -3.83
N LEU A 17 6.82 14.72 -3.71
CA LEU A 17 6.72 13.26 -3.71
C LEU A 17 5.95 12.70 -2.51
N GLY A 18 5.82 13.46 -1.41
CA GLY A 18 5.03 13.08 -0.24
C GLY A 18 3.58 13.55 -0.29
N LEU A 19 3.22 14.37 -1.29
CA LEU A 19 1.90 14.96 -1.41
C LEU A 19 0.99 14.03 -2.23
N SER A 20 -0.29 13.98 -1.84
CA SER A 20 -1.34 13.34 -2.61
C SER A 20 -2.54 14.27 -2.67
N TRP A 21 -3.26 14.25 -3.80
CA TRP A 21 -4.47 15.04 -3.96
C TRP A 21 -5.57 14.18 -4.57
N HIS A 22 -6.82 14.38 -4.14
CA HIS A 22 -7.98 13.75 -4.75
C HIS A 22 -9.21 14.65 -4.61
N ASP A 23 -10.22 14.41 -5.44
CA ASP A 23 -11.55 15.01 -5.29
C ASP A 23 -12.61 13.92 -5.46
N SER A 24 -13.31 13.66 -4.36
CA SER A 24 -14.30 12.60 -4.23
C SER A 24 -15.50 12.75 -5.17
N ALA A 25 -15.80 13.97 -5.62
CA ALA A 25 -16.93 14.21 -6.53
C ALA A 25 -16.73 13.56 -7.91
N TRP A 26 -15.47 13.50 -8.37
CA TRP A 26 -15.12 12.99 -9.69
C TRP A 26 -14.93 11.47 -9.72
N ILE A 27 -14.51 10.85 -8.61
CA ILE A 27 -14.10 9.43 -8.53
C ILE A 27 -15.08 8.46 -9.23
N PRO A 28 -16.43 8.57 -9.06
CA PRO A 28 -17.37 7.63 -9.69
C PRO A 28 -17.48 7.78 -11.22
N MET A 29 -17.07 8.91 -11.78
CA MET A 29 -17.27 9.27 -13.17
C MET A 29 -15.96 9.31 -13.98
N LEU A 30 -14.80 9.00 -13.37
CA LEU A 30 -13.50 9.08 -14.03
C LEU A 30 -13.38 8.14 -15.24
N ASN A 31 -13.00 8.70 -16.38
CA ASN A 31 -12.77 8.02 -17.64
C ASN A 31 -11.58 8.67 -18.40
N SER A 32 -11.10 8.02 -19.46
CA SER A 32 -10.01 8.56 -20.28
C SER A 32 -10.27 9.92 -20.91
N SER A 33 -11.53 10.29 -21.16
CA SER A 33 -11.88 11.59 -21.77
C SER A 33 -11.90 12.75 -20.77
N ASN A 34 -12.20 12.50 -19.50
CA ASN A 34 -12.36 13.52 -18.47
C ASN A 34 -11.19 13.59 -17.49
N ILE A 35 -10.29 12.63 -17.52
CA ILE A 35 -9.13 12.57 -16.61
C ILE A 35 -8.26 13.83 -16.69
N MET A 36 -8.16 14.42 -17.88
CA MET A 36 -7.39 15.64 -18.09
C MET A 36 -8.08 16.86 -17.48
N ASP A 37 -9.42 16.90 -17.52
CA ASP A 37 -10.21 17.94 -16.84
C ASP A 37 -10.11 17.80 -15.33
N TYR A 38 -10.23 16.58 -14.82
CA TYR A 38 -10.01 16.24 -13.41
C TYR A 38 -8.62 16.68 -12.93
N PHE A 39 -7.59 16.42 -13.72
CA PHE A 39 -6.23 16.83 -13.38
C PHE A 39 -6.06 18.36 -13.42
N SER A 40 -6.80 19.07 -14.27
CA SER A 40 -6.75 20.54 -14.37
C SER A 40 -7.48 21.28 -13.23
N GLU A 41 -8.07 20.57 -12.28
CA GLU A 41 -8.83 21.17 -11.19
C GLU A 41 -8.01 22.18 -10.39
N ARG A 42 -8.67 23.28 -9.99
CA ARG A 42 -8.01 24.41 -9.32
C ARG A 42 -7.40 24.02 -7.97
N SER A 43 -7.96 23.02 -7.32
CA SER A 43 -7.48 22.48 -6.05
C SER A 43 -6.28 21.55 -6.19
N ASN A 44 -5.96 21.07 -7.41
CA ASN A 44 -4.83 20.19 -7.63
C ASN A 44 -3.49 20.97 -7.57
N PRO A 45 -2.59 20.66 -6.62
CA PRO A 45 -1.29 21.31 -6.49
C PRO A 45 -0.28 20.93 -7.59
N PHE A 46 -0.52 19.83 -8.33
CA PHE A 46 0.38 19.33 -9.36
C PHE A 46 0.16 19.99 -10.74
N TYR A 47 -0.97 20.67 -10.92
CA TYR A 47 -1.33 21.31 -12.18
C TYR A 47 -0.87 22.76 -12.24
N ASP A 48 -0.06 23.06 -13.25
CA ASP A 48 0.48 24.39 -13.50
C ASP A 48 -0.41 25.15 -14.50
N ARG A 49 -1.01 26.27 -14.08
CA ARG A 49 -1.91 27.06 -14.91
C ARG A 49 -1.21 27.89 -15.98
N THR A 50 0.11 27.97 -15.93
CA THR A 50 0.90 28.61 -17.00
C THR A 50 1.14 27.66 -18.18
N CYS A 51 0.67 26.41 -18.10
CA CYS A 51 0.85 25.43 -19.16
C CYS A 51 0.02 25.72 -20.42
N ASN A 52 0.48 25.17 -21.54
CA ASN A 52 -0.18 25.32 -22.84
C ASN A 52 -1.58 24.69 -22.85
N ASN A 53 -1.83 23.65 -22.06
CA ASN A 53 -3.15 23.03 -21.94
C ASN A 53 -4.20 24.02 -21.42
N GLU A 54 -3.84 24.87 -20.46
CA GLU A 54 -4.75 25.89 -19.93
C GLU A 54 -5.05 26.95 -20.99
N ILE A 55 -4.05 27.37 -21.77
CA ILE A 55 -4.21 28.33 -22.85
C ILE A 55 -5.15 27.77 -23.93
N VAL A 56 -4.93 26.53 -24.36
CA VAL A 56 -5.76 25.82 -25.35
C VAL A 56 -7.19 25.66 -24.83
N LYS A 57 -7.36 25.28 -23.55
CA LYS A 57 -8.66 25.14 -22.90
C LYS A 57 -9.42 26.48 -22.83
N MET A 58 -8.73 27.56 -22.45
CA MET A 58 -9.31 28.91 -22.39
C MET A 58 -9.69 29.45 -23.76
N GLN A 59 -8.90 29.14 -24.79
CA GLN A 59 -9.15 29.55 -26.17
C GLN A 59 -10.11 28.62 -26.92
N ARG A 60 -10.57 27.52 -26.29
CA ARG A 60 -11.41 26.47 -26.90
C ARG A 60 -10.83 25.93 -28.21
N LEU A 61 -9.51 25.82 -28.27
CA LEU A 61 -8.78 25.26 -29.41
C LEU A 61 -8.75 23.73 -29.34
N ASN A 62 -8.51 23.08 -30.48
CA ASN A 62 -8.24 21.65 -30.52
C ASN A 62 -6.89 21.32 -29.88
N THR A 63 -6.80 20.15 -29.24
CA THR A 63 -5.58 19.63 -28.61
C THR A 63 -4.40 19.48 -29.57
N ASP A 64 -4.67 19.33 -30.88
CA ASP A 64 -3.62 19.23 -31.91
C ASP A 64 -2.78 20.52 -32.01
N GLN A 65 -3.28 21.66 -31.53
CA GLN A 65 -2.51 22.90 -31.50
C GLN A 65 -1.35 22.86 -30.49
N LEU A 66 -1.36 21.93 -29.53
CA LEU A 66 -0.29 21.77 -28.55
C LEU A 66 1.06 21.47 -29.22
N THR A 67 1.07 20.74 -30.35
CA THR A 67 2.33 20.43 -31.06
C THR A 67 3.01 21.66 -31.66
N ASN A 68 2.24 22.72 -31.93
CA ASN A 68 2.75 23.96 -32.52
C ASN A 68 3.21 24.97 -31.47
N MET A 69 2.82 24.79 -30.21
CA MET A 69 3.16 25.68 -29.12
C MET A 69 4.43 25.22 -28.42
N THR A 70 5.32 26.14 -28.05
CA THR A 70 6.47 25.84 -27.21
C THR A 70 6.15 26.15 -25.75
N GLY A 71 6.50 25.25 -24.83
CA GLY A 71 6.20 25.46 -23.41
C GLY A 71 5.92 24.15 -22.66
N SER A 72 5.42 24.30 -21.43
CA SER A 72 5.03 23.17 -20.60
C SER A 72 3.65 22.67 -21.01
N GLU A 73 3.53 21.36 -21.23
CA GLU A 73 2.27 20.70 -21.55
C GLU A 73 2.12 19.41 -20.73
N TYR A 74 0.88 18.99 -20.56
CA TYR A 74 0.50 17.75 -19.91
C TYR A 74 -0.15 16.82 -20.92
N ILE A 75 0.34 15.58 -21.01
CA ILE A 75 -0.20 14.57 -21.91
C ILE A 75 -0.62 13.33 -21.13
N LEU A 76 -1.69 12.68 -21.59
CA LEU A 76 -2.10 11.37 -21.08
C LEU A 76 -1.27 10.30 -21.78
N LEU A 77 -0.38 9.65 -21.04
CA LEU A 77 0.59 8.70 -21.59
C LEU A 77 0.05 7.26 -21.56
N HIS A 78 -0.59 6.88 -20.47
CA HIS A 78 -1.13 5.54 -20.30
C HIS A 78 -2.49 5.59 -19.63
N VAL A 79 -3.38 4.71 -20.11
CA VAL A 79 -4.75 4.57 -19.65
C VAL A 79 -4.99 3.10 -19.36
N GLN A 80 -5.31 2.80 -18.11
CA GLN A 80 -5.78 1.50 -17.68
C GLN A 80 -7.07 1.69 -16.87
N GLU A 81 -8.19 1.76 -17.59
CA GLU A 81 -9.50 1.93 -16.97
C GLU A 81 -9.84 0.68 -16.11
N PRO A 82 -10.42 0.86 -14.91
CA PRO A 82 -10.79 2.12 -14.24
C PRO A 82 -9.75 2.63 -13.22
N ILE A 83 -8.58 1.98 -13.09
CA ILE A 83 -7.74 2.11 -11.89
C ILE A 83 -6.54 3.03 -12.02
N LEU A 84 -5.93 3.15 -13.21
CA LEU A 84 -4.64 3.81 -13.36
C LEU A 84 -4.63 4.68 -14.60
N TYR A 85 -4.29 5.95 -14.40
CA TYR A 85 -3.96 6.88 -15.47
C TYR A 85 -2.58 7.48 -15.21
N VAL A 86 -1.78 7.61 -16.26
CA VAL A 86 -0.44 8.20 -16.18
C VAL A 86 -0.42 9.47 -17.02
N ILE A 87 -0.22 10.60 -16.35
CA ILE A 87 -0.08 11.91 -17.00
C ILE A 87 1.39 12.30 -16.94
N ARG A 88 1.93 12.73 -18.08
CA ARG A 88 3.30 13.24 -18.17
C ARG A 88 3.28 14.75 -18.35
N LYS A 89 3.99 15.46 -17.47
CA LYS A 89 4.41 16.84 -17.70
C LYS A 89 5.67 16.84 -18.53
N GLN A 90 5.62 17.55 -19.64
CA GLN A 90 6.74 17.66 -20.57
C GLN A 90 6.91 19.10 -21.03
N HIS A 91 8.13 19.47 -21.36
CA HIS A 91 8.45 20.76 -21.93
C HIS A 91 8.79 20.60 -23.41
N ARG A 92 7.98 21.22 -24.26
CA ARG A 92 8.13 21.20 -25.70
C ARG A 92 9.00 22.37 -26.15
N HIS A 93 10.13 22.05 -26.78
CA HIS A 93 11.03 23.04 -27.39
C HIS A 93 10.71 23.25 -28.87
N SER A 94 10.23 22.21 -29.56
CA SER A 94 9.86 22.22 -30.97
C SER A 94 8.79 21.14 -31.24
N ALA A 95 8.20 21.11 -32.43
CA ALA A 95 7.19 20.10 -32.81
C ALA A 95 7.72 18.65 -32.64
N THR A 96 9.02 18.43 -32.86
CA THR A 96 9.67 17.11 -32.75
C THR A 96 10.45 16.90 -31.45
N GLN A 97 10.83 17.97 -30.75
CA GLN A 97 11.71 17.91 -29.59
C GLN A 97 10.95 18.24 -28.30
N VAL A 98 10.88 17.24 -27.42
CA VAL A 98 10.16 17.30 -26.14
C VAL A 98 11.00 16.70 -25.03
N THR A 99 11.08 17.40 -23.90
CA THR A 99 11.81 16.96 -22.70
C THR A 99 10.80 16.56 -21.62
N PRO A 100 10.76 15.29 -21.17
CA PRO A 100 9.90 14.88 -20.06
C PRO A 100 10.42 15.49 -18.75
N LEU A 101 9.52 16.05 -17.93
CA LEU A 101 9.87 16.69 -16.66
C LEU A 101 9.45 15.83 -15.46
N ALA A 102 8.18 15.39 -15.44
CA ALA A 102 7.64 14.61 -14.34
C ALA A 102 6.45 13.76 -14.82
N ASP A 103 6.25 12.62 -14.18
CA ASP A 103 5.09 11.76 -14.40
C ASP A 103 4.20 11.79 -13.15
N TYR A 104 2.89 11.72 -13.35
CA TYR A 104 1.87 11.73 -12.31
C TYR A 104 0.99 10.50 -12.46
N TYR A 105 0.80 9.77 -11.37
CA TYR A 105 -0.07 8.62 -11.30
C TYR A 105 -1.40 9.00 -10.70
N ILE A 106 -2.48 8.65 -11.37
CA ILE A 106 -3.83 8.78 -10.84
C ILE A 106 -4.34 7.37 -10.58
N ILE A 107 -4.32 6.96 -9.32
CA ILE A 107 -4.70 5.62 -8.88
C ILE A 107 -6.03 5.72 -8.14
N ALA A 108 -7.08 5.10 -8.67
CA ALA A 108 -8.43 5.12 -8.09
C ALA A 108 -8.93 6.55 -7.75
N GLY A 109 -8.57 7.53 -8.57
CA GLY A 109 -8.93 8.94 -8.36
C GLY A 109 -8.05 9.70 -7.38
N VAL A 110 -6.93 9.13 -6.92
CA VAL A 110 -5.92 9.85 -6.14
C VAL A 110 -4.68 10.12 -6.99
N VAL A 111 -4.26 11.37 -7.04
CA VAL A 111 -3.11 11.86 -7.80
C VAL A 111 -1.86 11.84 -6.93
N TYR A 112 -0.82 11.20 -7.44
CA TYR A 112 0.52 11.10 -6.86
C TYR A 112 1.56 11.56 -7.88
N GLN A 113 2.62 12.22 -7.42
CA GLN A 113 3.79 12.43 -8.27
C GLN A 113 4.66 11.16 -8.30
N ALA A 114 5.02 10.70 -9.49
CA ALA A 114 5.93 9.58 -9.64
C ALA A 114 7.35 10.01 -9.25
N PRO A 115 8.02 9.29 -8.33
CA PRO A 115 9.40 9.60 -7.99
C PRO A 115 10.34 9.18 -9.11
N ASP A 116 11.41 9.94 -9.29
CA ASP A 116 12.50 9.57 -10.16
C ASP A 116 13.32 8.42 -9.55
N LEU A 117 13.91 7.61 -10.42
CA LEU A 117 14.70 6.45 -10.01
C LEU A 117 15.87 6.86 -9.09
N ALA A 118 16.49 8.00 -9.37
CA ALA A 118 17.62 8.49 -8.58
C ALA A 118 17.19 8.83 -7.15
N SER A 119 16.07 9.54 -6.94
CA SER A 119 15.53 9.80 -5.60
C SER A 119 15.18 8.52 -4.84
N VAL A 120 14.58 7.53 -5.49
CA VAL A 120 14.25 6.25 -4.85
C VAL A 120 15.52 5.52 -4.40
N VAL A 121 16.53 5.45 -5.26
CA VAL A 121 17.80 4.80 -4.94
C VAL A 121 18.53 5.54 -3.82
N ASN A 122 18.59 6.88 -3.89
CA ASN A 122 19.23 7.71 -2.86
C ASN A 122 18.57 7.55 -1.49
N SER A 123 17.23 7.55 -1.44
CA SER A 123 16.48 7.35 -0.19
C SER A 123 16.76 5.97 0.43
N ARG A 124 16.78 4.92 -0.40
CA ARG A 124 17.09 3.56 0.05
C ARG A 124 18.54 3.43 0.51
N LEU A 125 19.49 3.96 -0.25
CA LEU A 125 20.92 3.95 0.11
C LEU A 125 21.14 4.66 1.45
N LEU A 126 20.58 5.86 1.61
CA LEU A 126 20.68 6.61 2.87
C LEU A 126 20.12 5.81 4.05
N SER A 127 18.97 5.16 3.85
CA SER A 127 18.36 4.31 4.87
C SER A 127 19.24 3.09 5.20
N THR A 128 19.86 2.45 4.21
CA THR A 128 20.79 1.32 4.48
C THR A 128 22.02 1.77 5.25
N VAL A 129 22.63 2.90 4.88
CA VAL A 129 23.79 3.45 5.58
C VAL A 129 23.43 3.84 7.01
N HIS A 130 22.27 4.46 7.20
CA HIS A 130 21.77 4.80 8.53
C HIS A 130 21.61 3.54 9.40
N HIS A 131 20.95 2.50 8.89
CA HIS A 131 20.79 1.24 9.63
C HIS A 131 22.13 0.56 9.91
N LEU A 132 23.08 0.57 8.97
CA LEU A 132 24.43 0.04 9.19
C LEU A 132 25.17 0.82 10.26
N GLN A 133 25.11 2.16 10.23
CA GLN A 133 25.71 3.01 11.24
C GLN A 133 25.10 2.73 12.61
N SER A 134 23.77 2.66 12.73
CA SER A 134 23.09 2.32 13.98
C SER A 134 23.49 0.93 14.49
N ALA A 135 23.59 -0.06 13.60
CA ALA A 135 24.00 -1.41 13.97
C ALA A 135 25.47 -1.47 14.44
N PHE A 136 26.38 -0.72 13.80
CA PHE A 136 27.77 -0.63 14.25
C PHE A 136 27.90 0.12 15.57
N GLU A 137 27.13 1.19 15.77
CA GLU A 137 27.12 1.93 17.03
C GLU A 137 26.62 1.04 18.18
N GLU A 138 25.54 0.29 17.96
CA GLU A 138 25.04 -0.70 18.91
C GLU A 138 26.06 -1.83 19.16
N ALA A 139 26.63 -2.43 18.10
CA ALA A 139 27.63 -3.49 18.23
C ALA A 139 28.90 -3.01 18.95
N SER A 140 29.35 -1.79 18.66
CA SER A 140 30.52 -1.18 19.32
C SER A 140 30.28 -1.02 20.81
N SER A 141 29.06 -0.62 21.21
CA SER A 141 28.67 -0.46 22.61
C SER A 141 28.66 -1.77 23.41
N CYS A 142 28.43 -2.90 22.73
CA CYS A 142 28.47 -4.24 23.32
C CYS A 142 29.89 -4.83 23.40
N SER A 143 30.88 -4.23 22.72
CA SER A 143 32.26 -4.73 22.71
C SER A 143 33.09 -4.10 23.83
N ARG A 144 33.81 -4.92 24.60
CA ARG A 144 34.81 -4.48 25.58
C ARG A 144 36.16 -5.11 25.28
N TYR A 145 37.19 -4.27 25.18
CA TYR A 145 38.57 -4.73 24.97
C TYR A 145 39.39 -4.69 26.26
N HIS A 146 40.14 -5.75 26.53
CA HIS A 146 41.12 -5.79 27.61
C HIS A 146 42.47 -6.31 27.11
N PRO A 147 43.61 -5.61 27.31
CA PRO A 147 44.90 -5.98 26.70
C PRO A 147 45.40 -7.41 26.98
N SER A 148 45.03 -8.01 28.11
CA SER A 148 45.44 -9.38 28.47
C SER A 148 44.45 -10.48 28.06
N LYS A 149 43.17 -10.14 27.85
CA LYS A 149 42.09 -11.10 27.53
C LYS A 149 41.54 -10.96 26.11
N GLY A 150 41.90 -9.88 25.41
CA GLY A 150 41.38 -9.55 24.09
C GLY A 150 39.97 -8.94 24.12
N TYR A 151 39.21 -9.17 23.05
CA TYR A 151 37.82 -8.72 22.93
C TYR A 151 36.86 -9.62 23.71
N SER A 152 35.94 -9.00 24.43
CA SER A 152 34.81 -9.65 25.11
C SER A 152 33.51 -8.96 24.71
N TRP A 153 32.44 -9.72 24.56
CA TRP A 153 31.12 -9.22 24.17
C TRP A 153 30.19 -9.25 25.40
N ASP A 154 29.66 -8.10 25.79
CA ASP A 154 28.65 -8.00 26.85
C ASP A 154 27.28 -7.68 26.25
N LEU A 155 26.54 -8.73 25.95
CA LEU A 155 25.19 -8.68 25.37
C LEU A 155 24.12 -8.32 26.42
N LYS A 156 24.48 -8.18 27.70
CA LYS A 156 23.51 -7.91 28.80
C LYS A 156 22.94 -6.49 28.76
N ASN A 157 23.57 -5.58 28.03
CA ASN A 157 23.08 -4.23 27.78
C ASN A 157 22.20 -4.11 26.53
N GLY A 158 22.01 -5.20 25.79
CA GLY A 158 20.99 -5.26 24.76
C GLY A 158 19.64 -5.16 25.46
N LYS A 159 19.07 -3.94 25.50
CA LYS A 159 17.63 -3.79 25.69
C LYS A 159 17.02 -4.67 24.62
N ALA A 160 16.51 -5.84 25.00
CA ALA A 160 15.73 -6.68 24.10
C ALA A 160 14.77 -5.71 23.43
N LEU A 161 14.92 -5.53 22.12
CA LEU A 161 14.05 -4.70 21.31
C LEU A 161 12.66 -5.08 21.76
N THR A 162 12.02 -4.21 22.53
CA THR A 162 10.62 -4.40 22.89
C THR A 162 9.98 -4.46 21.54
N ALA A 163 9.56 -5.68 21.15
CA ALA A 163 8.83 -5.92 19.93
C ALA A 163 7.79 -4.83 19.92
N LYS A 164 7.99 -3.82 19.07
CA LYS A 164 7.07 -2.71 18.93
C LYS A 164 5.80 -3.44 18.53
N LYS A 165 4.89 -3.55 19.49
CA LYS A 165 3.58 -4.15 19.31
C LYS A 165 3.03 -3.44 18.09
N GLU A 166 3.01 -4.15 16.97
CA GLU A 166 2.51 -3.61 15.72
C GLU A 166 1.14 -3.06 16.06
N VAL A 167 0.97 -1.76 15.86
CA VAL A 167 -0.35 -1.16 15.91
C VAL A 167 -1.16 -1.97 14.90
N PRO A 168 -2.28 -2.62 15.28
CA PRO A 168 -3.07 -3.37 14.33
C PRO A 168 -3.46 -2.37 13.24
N VAL A 169 -2.87 -2.55 12.07
CA VAL A 169 -3.26 -1.81 10.87
C VAL A 169 -4.75 -2.05 10.76
N ARG A 170 -5.55 -0.98 10.84
CA ARG A 170 -6.97 -1.03 10.56
C ARG A 170 -7.09 -1.76 9.21
N GLU A 171 -7.69 -2.94 9.22
CA GLU A 171 -8.06 -3.64 7.99
C GLU A 171 -9.07 -2.75 7.28
N GLU A 172 -8.60 -1.83 6.44
CA GLU A 172 -9.48 -1.11 5.56
C GLU A 172 -10.15 -2.13 4.65
N PRO A 173 -11.49 -2.06 4.49
CA PRO A 173 -12.18 -2.98 3.61
C PRO A 173 -11.59 -2.87 2.22
N SER A 174 -11.05 -3.99 1.72
CA SER A 174 -10.48 -4.09 0.38
C SER A 174 -11.42 -3.47 -0.67
N SER A 175 -10.85 -2.69 -1.58
CA SER A 175 -11.60 -2.02 -2.64
C SER A 175 -12.42 -3.05 -3.44
N LEU A 176 -13.63 -2.67 -3.89
CA LEU A 176 -14.52 -3.55 -4.68
C LEU A 176 -13.80 -4.19 -5.88
N PHE A 177 -12.85 -3.47 -6.48
CA PHE A 177 -12.02 -3.97 -7.57
C PHE A 177 -11.02 -5.06 -7.13
N GLN A 178 -10.39 -4.88 -5.97
CA GLN A 178 -9.50 -5.90 -5.39
C GLN A 178 -10.27 -7.19 -5.15
N ARG A 179 -11.52 -7.08 -4.68
CA ARG A 179 -12.41 -8.24 -4.50
C ARG A 179 -12.75 -8.90 -5.84
N GLN A 180 -13.23 -8.14 -6.83
CA GLN A 180 -13.59 -8.70 -8.14
C GLN A 180 -12.41 -9.41 -8.82
N ARG A 181 -11.21 -8.83 -8.76
CA ARG A 181 -10.01 -9.46 -9.34
C ARG A 181 -9.58 -10.70 -8.58
N VAL A 182 -9.63 -10.66 -7.25
CA VAL A 182 -9.34 -11.83 -6.41
C VAL A 182 -10.36 -12.93 -6.68
N ASP A 183 -11.64 -12.60 -6.80
CA ASP A 183 -12.71 -13.56 -7.11
C ASP A 183 -12.52 -14.19 -8.49
N MET A 184 -12.13 -13.42 -9.51
CA MET A 184 -11.77 -13.94 -10.82
C MET A 184 -10.59 -14.92 -10.75
N LEU A 185 -9.54 -14.58 -9.99
CA LEU A 185 -8.37 -15.44 -9.80
C LEU A 185 -8.72 -16.70 -9.01
N LEU A 186 -9.57 -16.60 -7.99
CA LEU A 186 -10.08 -17.73 -7.22
C LEU A 186 -10.97 -18.64 -8.08
N ALA A 187 -11.79 -18.07 -8.97
CA ALA A 187 -12.57 -18.83 -9.94
C ALA A 187 -11.67 -19.58 -10.93
N GLU A 188 -10.60 -18.95 -11.43
CA GLU A 188 -9.61 -19.64 -12.26
C GLU A 188 -8.88 -20.75 -11.49
N LEU A 189 -8.52 -20.49 -10.23
CA LEU A 189 -7.82 -21.44 -9.38
C LEU A 189 -8.70 -22.66 -9.06
N THR A 190 -9.95 -22.43 -8.67
CA THR A 190 -10.92 -23.51 -8.38
C THR A 190 -11.27 -24.31 -9.62
N ARG A 191 -11.26 -23.69 -10.80
CA ARG A 191 -11.40 -24.42 -12.07
C ARG A 191 -10.17 -25.28 -12.40
N LYS A 192 -8.96 -24.79 -12.13
CA LYS A 192 -7.70 -25.53 -12.38
C LYS A 192 -7.46 -26.63 -11.34
N PHE A 193 -7.93 -26.45 -10.13
CA PHE A 193 -7.76 -27.37 -9.00
C PHE A 193 -9.12 -27.63 -8.34
N PRO A 194 -9.98 -28.50 -8.93
CA PRO A 194 -11.26 -28.84 -8.33
C PRO A 194 -11.03 -29.50 -6.98
N LEU A 195 -11.72 -29.01 -5.96
CA LEU A 195 -11.71 -29.62 -4.64
C LEU A 195 -12.24 -31.07 -4.73
N PRO A 196 -11.62 -32.06 -4.06
CA PRO A 196 -12.11 -33.43 -4.07
C PRO A 196 -13.52 -33.48 -3.50
N VAL A 197 -14.50 -33.86 -4.32
CA VAL A 197 -15.87 -34.08 -3.86
C VAL A 197 -15.88 -35.32 -2.96
N PRO A 198 -16.31 -35.24 -1.69
CA PRO A 198 -16.51 -36.42 -0.87
C PRO A 198 -17.59 -37.29 -1.52
N LYS A 199 -17.24 -38.53 -1.87
CA LYS A 199 -18.19 -39.50 -2.45
C LYS A 199 -19.29 -39.80 -1.41
N PRO A 200 -20.58 -39.66 -1.75
CA PRO A 200 -21.65 -40.08 -0.86
C PRO A 200 -21.58 -41.61 -0.67
N ILE A 201 -21.60 -42.02 0.59
CA ILE A 201 -21.69 -43.43 1.00
C ILE A 201 -23.01 -43.97 0.44
N GLN A 202 -22.92 -44.97 -0.44
CA GLN A 202 -24.08 -45.65 -1.00
C GLN A 202 -24.73 -46.51 0.10
N THR A 203 -25.99 -46.19 0.40
CA THR A 203 -26.91 -47.01 1.19
C THR A 203 -27.17 -48.33 0.48
N ILE A 204 -26.63 -49.42 1.01
CA ILE A 204 -27.02 -50.80 0.67
C ILE A 204 -28.34 -51.08 1.38
N THR A 205 -29.34 -51.53 0.62
CA THR A 205 -30.67 -51.92 1.12
C THR A 205 -30.78 -53.44 1.00
N GLU A 206 -31.02 -54.15 2.10
CA GLU A 206 -31.50 -55.55 2.12
C GLU A 206 -32.52 -55.75 3.27
N PRO A 207 -33.45 -56.73 3.16
CA PRO A 207 -34.82 -56.61 3.68
C PRO A 207 -35.13 -57.37 5.00
N SER A 208 -36.09 -56.79 5.73
CA SER A 208 -37.10 -57.36 6.67
C SER A 208 -36.77 -58.55 7.61
N VAL A 209 -36.75 -58.29 8.93
CA VAL A 209 -37.46 -59.08 9.97
C VAL A 209 -37.99 -58.13 11.06
N GLU A 210 -39.24 -58.35 11.48
CA GLU A 210 -40.08 -57.51 12.35
C GLU A 210 -39.75 -57.55 13.86
N ILE A 211 -39.73 -56.34 14.43
CA ILE A 211 -40.41 -55.85 15.66
C ILE A 211 -40.14 -56.55 17.01
N LYS A 212 -39.50 -55.79 17.93
CA LYS A 212 -40.04 -55.52 19.27
C LYS A 212 -39.63 -54.11 19.76
N GLN A 213 -40.67 -53.33 20.08
CA GLN A 213 -40.63 -51.97 20.62
C GLN A 213 -40.01 -51.94 22.02
N GLU A 214 -39.27 -50.88 22.35
CA GLU A 214 -39.68 -49.99 23.44
C GLU A 214 -38.95 -48.64 23.42
N ILE A 215 -39.75 -47.61 23.65
CA ILE A 215 -39.47 -46.18 23.63
C ILE A 215 -38.89 -45.76 24.98
N LYS A 216 -37.89 -44.86 25.02
CA LYS A 216 -37.87 -43.84 26.08
C LYS A 216 -37.06 -42.59 25.73
N THR A 217 -37.78 -41.50 25.90
CA THR A 217 -37.55 -40.09 25.68
C THR A 217 -36.57 -39.48 26.69
N GLU A 218 -35.95 -38.37 26.26
CA GLU A 218 -35.40 -37.23 27.01
C GLU A 218 -35.39 -37.25 28.56
N LYS A 219 -34.27 -36.78 29.14
CA LYS A 219 -34.25 -35.48 29.85
C LYS A 219 -32.85 -35.01 30.27
N LYS A 220 -32.65 -33.69 30.12
CA LYS A 220 -31.66 -32.84 30.80
C LYS A 220 -31.80 -32.95 32.32
N ASP A 221 -30.69 -32.83 33.06
CA ASP A 221 -30.59 -31.88 34.18
C ASP A 221 -29.14 -31.59 34.63
N MET A 222 -28.93 -30.37 35.10
CA MET A 222 -27.67 -29.71 35.47
C MET A 222 -27.35 -29.79 36.98
N LYS A 223 -26.05 -29.95 37.30
CA LYS A 223 -25.26 -29.41 38.47
C LYS A 223 -25.56 -29.90 39.92
N PRO A 224 -24.65 -29.68 40.92
CA PRO A 224 -23.17 -29.67 40.96
C PRO A 224 -22.64 -30.46 42.24
N PRO A 225 -21.47 -30.20 42.89
CA PRO A 225 -20.56 -31.24 43.40
C PRO A 225 -20.55 -31.41 44.95
N PRO A 226 -19.81 -32.38 45.52
CA PRO A 226 -19.37 -32.28 46.91
C PRO A 226 -17.84 -32.37 47.09
N GLU A 227 -17.30 -31.40 47.84
CA GLU A 227 -15.99 -31.46 48.50
C GLU A 227 -15.96 -32.51 49.62
N LYS A 228 -14.80 -33.16 49.82
CA LYS A 228 -14.23 -33.47 51.15
C LYS A 228 -12.75 -33.90 51.02
N LYS A 229 -11.85 -33.11 51.62
CA LYS A 229 -10.44 -33.43 51.97
C LYS A 229 -10.39 -34.47 53.13
N PRO A 230 -9.22 -34.81 53.72
CA PRO A 230 -7.94 -35.33 53.19
C PRO A 230 -7.49 -36.62 53.96
N ARG A 231 -6.43 -37.32 53.54
CA ARG A 231 -5.59 -38.11 54.47
C ARG A 231 -4.10 -38.07 54.11
N ILE A 232 -3.33 -37.74 55.16
CA ILE A 232 -1.89 -37.83 55.34
C ILE A 232 -1.43 -39.30 55.32
N ASN A 233 -0.26 -39.54 54.72
CA ASN A 233 0.89 -40.22 55.34
C ASN A 233 2.15 -39.81 54.57
#